data_AF-A0A3C0KAZ3-F1
#
_entry.id   AF-A0A3C0KAZ3-F1
#
_cell.length_a   1.000
_cell.length_b   1.000
_cell.length_c   1.000
_cell.angle_alpha   90.00
_cell.angle_beta   90.00
_cell.angle_gamma   90.00
#
_symmetry.space_group_name_H-M   'P 1'
#
loop_
_entity.id
_entity.type
_entity.pdbx_description
1 polymer ?
#
loop_
_entity_poly.entity_id
_entity_poly.type
_entity_poly.pdbx_seq_one_letter_code
_entity_poly.pdbx_strand_id
1 'polypeptide(L)'
;MSAGLRRGAAVTALAAAAAGLAQAQALPSAHETRLLCEVVYLPARTTWNRTVAISDDGHRVLTVQVDGIPVYAFAVRGTLILTALDNERILVDTAGPVWRSDFRGAASGQGRCERVD
;
A
#
# COMPACT_ATOMS: atom_id res chain seq x y z
N MET A 1 16.66 -79.60 15.65
CA MET A 1 15.69 -78.57 16.04
C MET A 1 16.41 -77.54 16.90
N SER A 2 16.62 -76.32 16.40
CA SER A 2 16.63 -75.07 17.18
C SER A 2 16.86 -73.89 16.24
N ALA A 3 15.85 -73.02 16.19
CA ALA A 3 15.82 -71.71 15.55
C ALA A 3 16.79 -70.75 16.26
N GLY A 4 17.20 -69.59 15.75
CA GLY A 4 16.83 -68.77 14.61
C GLY A 4 17.53 -67.42 14.86
N LEU A 5 18.26 -66.90 13.87
CA LEU A 5 19.05 -65.69 14.01
C LEU A 5 18.14 -64.46 13.85
N ARG A 6 17.80 -63.77 14.95
CA ARG A 6 17.10 -62.47 14.91
C ARG A 6 18.12 -61.36 14.67
N ARG A 7 18.19 -60.82 13.46
CA ARG A 7 18.85 -59.52 13.18
C ARG A 7 17.80 -58.42 13.27
N GLY A 8 17.81 -57.71 14.40
CA GLY A 8 17.01 -56.51 14.62
C GLY A 8 17.78 -55.24 14.24
N ALA A 9 17.05 -54.34 13.59
CA ALA A 9 17.08 -52.88 13.66
C ALA A 9 18.43 -52.13 13.67
N ALA A 10 18.70 -51.37 12.61
CA ALA A 10 19.37 -50.06 12.72
C ALA A 10 19.30 -49.28 11.40
N VAL A 11 18.12 -48.82 10.96
CA VAL A 11 18.05 -47.73 9.95
C VAL A 11 16.79 -46.89 10.18
N THR A 12 16.75 -46.09 11.24
CA THR A 12 15.73 -45.02 11.38
C THR A 12 16.22 -43.95 12.34
N ALA A 13 17.22 -43.17 11.93
CA ALA A 13 17.59 -41.97 12.68
C ALA A 13 18.19 -40.89 11.77
N LEU A 14 17.52 -40.57 10.66
CA LEU A 14 17.97 -39.45 9.80
C LEU A 14 16.80 -38.67 9.15
N ALA A 15 15.62 -38.63 9.79
CA ALA A 15 14.45 -37.94 9.23
C ALA A 15 13.98 -36.70 10.02
N ALA A 16 14.61 -36.33 11.14
CA ALA A 16 14.09 -35.28 12.03
C ALA A 16 14.71 -33.87 11.84
N ALA A 17 15.73 -33.70 11.00
CA ALA A 17 16.47 -32.42 10.93
C ALA A 17 15.97 -31.44 9.83
N ALA A 18 15.05 -31.84 8.95
CA ALA A 18 14.65 -31.03 7.80
C ALA A 18 13.37 -30.20 8.01
N ALA A 19 12.63 -30.39 9.11
CA ALA A 19 11.32 -29.75 9.31
C ALA A 19 11.37 -28.33 9.90
N GLY A 20 12.55 -27.81 10.25
CA GLY A 20 12.69 -26.56 11.01
C GLY A 20 12.96 -25.28 10.20
N LEU A 21 13.17 -25.35 8.87
CA LEU A 21 13.75 -24.23 8.10
C LEU A 21 12.79 -23.51 7.15
N ALA A 22 11.51 -23.88 7.09
CA ALA A 22 10.56 -23.28 6.14
C ALA A 22 9.37 -22.62 6.83
N GLN A 23 9.63 -21.69 7.76
CA GLN A 23 8.64 -20.66 8.06
C GLN A 23 8.79 -19.56 7.00
N ALA A 24 8.15 -19.78 5.85
CA ALA A 24 7.95 -18.72 4.87
C ALA A 24 7.15 -17.61 5.55
N GLN A 25 7.80 -16.48 5.81
CA GLN A 25 7.16 -15.29 6.33
C GLN A 25 6.16 -14.84 5.25
N ALA A 26 4.85 -14.95 5.53
CA ALA A 26 3.86 -14.41 4.62
C ALA A 26 4.15 -12.92 4.44
N LEU A 27 4.35 -12.47 3.20
CA LEU A 27 4.45 -11.04 2.92
C LEU A 27 3.16 -10.38 3.41
N PRO A 28 3.24 -9.20 4.05
CA PRO A 28 2.05 -8.47 4.47
C PRO A 28 1.11 -8.33 3.26
N SER A 29 -0.15 -8.71 3.43
CA SER A 29 -1.16 -8.52 2.40
C SER A 29 -1.41 -7.03 2.25
N ALA A 30 -0.94 -6.44 1.14
CA ALA A 30 -1.22 -5.06 0.84
C ALA A 30 -2.71 -4.89 0.53
N HIS A 31 -3.36 -3.97 1.22
CA HIS A 31 -4.70 -3.50 0.93
C HIS A 31 -4.61 -2.24 0.07
N GLU A 32 -5.47 -2.11 -0.95
CA GLU A 32 -5.52 -0.93 -1.81
C GLU A 32 -6.82 -0.17 -1.58
N THR A 33 -6.71 1.11 -1.26
CA THR A 33 -7.84 2.05 -1.25
C THR A 33 -7.70 2.98 -2.45
N ARG A 34 -8.76 3.14 -3.25
CA ARG A 34 -8.80 4.16 -4.30
C ARG A 34 -9.78 5.27 -3.96
N LEU A 35 -9.38 6.48 -4.31
CA LEU A 35 -10.19 7.67 -4.21
C LEU A 35 -10.37 8.29 -5.60
N LEU A 36 -11.59 8.70 -5.92
CA LEU A 36 -11.89 9.60 -7.03
C LEU A 36 -12.19 10.98 -6.46
N CYS A 37 -11.41 11.99 -6.85
CA CYS A 37 -11.51 13.35 -6.37
C CYS A 37 -11.97 14.29 -7.49
N GLU A 38 -13.11 14.94 -7.34
CA GLU A 38 -13.56 15.98 -8.27
C GLU A 38 -12.95 17.32 -7.84
N VAL A 39 -11.89 17.76 -8.51
CA VAL A 39 -11.07 18.92 -8.09
C VAL A 39 -11.32 20.11 -8.99
N VAL A 40 -11.70 21.25 -8.39
CA VAL A 40 -11.80 22.53 -9.08
C VAL A 40 -10.48 23.29 -8.93
N TYR A 41 -9.88 23.67 -10.06
CA TYR A 41 -8.65 24.46 -10.13
C TYR A 41 -8.93 25.93 -10.39
N LEU A 42 -8.44 26.78 -9.49
CA LEU A 42 -8.51 28.25 -9.58
C LEU A 42 -7.15 28.84 -10.00
N PRO A 43 -7.13 29.96 -10.74
CA PRO A 43 -8.28 30.80 -11.11
C PRO A 43 -9.04 30.37 -12.37
N ALA A 44 -8.56 29.34 -13.09
CA ALA A 44 -9.14 28.91 -14.36
C ALA A 44 -10.60 28.40 -14.26
N ARG A 45 -11.04 28.00 -13.05
CA ARG A 45 -12.36 27.40 -12.77
C ARG A 45 -12.60 26.15 -13.61
N THR A 46 -11.56 25.34 -13.78
CA THR A 46 -11.64 24.06 -14.49
C THR A 46 -11.77 22.94 -13.48
N THR A 47 -12.72 22.04 -13.69
CA THR A 47 -12.86 20.82 -12.88
C THR A 47 -12.13 19.67 -13.55
N TRP A 48 -11.29 18.97 -12.80
CA TRP A 48 -10.66 17.71 -13.22
C TRP A 48 -10.85 16.64 -12.15
N ASN A 49 -11.17 15.43 -12.61
CA ASN A 49 -11.20 14.25 -11.77
C ASN A 49 -9.77 13.73 -11.59
N ARG A 50 -9.32 13.65 -10.33
CA ARG A 50 -8.03 13.10 -9.94
C ARG A 50 -8.25 11.75 -9.27
N THR A 51 -7.44 10.74 -9.59
CA THR A 51 -7.50 9.46 -8.86
C THR A 51 -6.33 9.35 -7.88
N VAL A 52 -6.58 8.75 -6.72
CA VAL A 52 -5.54 8.48 -5.73
C VAL A 52 -5.62 7.01 -5.33
N ALA A 53 -4.57 6.25 -5.61
CA ALA A 53 -4.44 4.87 -5.13
C ALA A 53 -3.46 4.84 -3.95
N ILE A 54 -3.90 4.26 -2.84
CA ILE A 54 -3.14 4.16 -1.59
C ILE A 54 -3.02 2.68 -1.27
N SER A 55 -1.80 2.16 -1.18
CA SER A 55 -1.59 0.81 -0.65
C SER A 55 -1.08 0.86 0.78
N ASP A 56 -1.58 -0.02 1.64
CA ASP A 56 -1.17 -0.14 3.03
C ASP A 56 -1.06 -1.61 3.47
N ASP A 57 -0.27 -1.89 4.51
CA ASP A 57 -0.14 -3.23 5.10
C ASP A 57 -0.97 -3.41 6.39
N GLY A 58 -1.96 -2.54 6.61
CA GLY A 58 -2.71 -2.45 7.87
C GLY A 58 -1.98 -1.70 8.99
N HIS A 59 -0.68 -1.38 8.83
CA HIS A 59 0.11 -0.62 9.81
C HIS A 59 0.65 0.69 9.26
N ARG A 60 1.01 0.74 7.97
CA ARG A 60 1.56 1.91 7.30
C ARG A 60 1.16 1.95 5.83
N VAL A 61 1.11 3.16 5.28
CA VAL A 61 1.03 3.37 3.84
C VAL A 61 2.34 2.97 3.19
N LEU A 62 2.26 2.10 2.19
CA LEU A 62 3.40 1.59 1.42
C LEU A 62 3.63 2.40 0.16
N THR A 63 2.56 2.69 -0.59
CA THR A 63 2.64 3.48 -1.83
C THR A 63 1.46 4.43 -1.97
N VAL A 64 1.69 5.53 -2.69
CA VAL A 64 0.67 6.47 -3.12
C VAL A 64 0.87 6.71 -4.61
N GLN A 65 -0.22 6.64 -5.39
CA GLN A 65 -0.23 7.04 -6.79
C GLN A 65 -1.29 8.12 -6.98
N VAL A 66 -0.98 9.11 -7.81
CA VAL A 66 -1.91 10.14 -8.26
C VAL A 66 -2.06 10.00 -9.76
N ASP A 67 -3.28 9.83 -10.24
CA ASP A 67 -3.60 9.61 -11.66
C ASP A 67 -2.83 8.43 -12.29
N GLY A 68 -2.59 7.38 -11.50
CA GLY A 68 -1.80 6.21 -11.90
C GLY A 68 -0.27 6.43 -11.90
N ILE A 69 0.19 7.63 -11.51
CA ILE A 69 1.62 7.95 -11.40
C ILE A 69 2.07 7.76 -9.96
N PRO A 70 3.04 6.88 -9.68
CA PRO A 70 3.59 6.73 -8.33
C PRO A 70 4.31 8.01 -7.92
N VAL A 71 3.97 8.52 -6.73
CA VAL A 71 4.64 9.71 -6.20
C VAL A 71 6.02 9.34 -5.66
N TYR A 72 7.01 10.20 -5.89
CA TYR A 72 8.38 9.93 -5.46
C TYR A 72 8.52 9.84 -3.93
N ALA A 73 7.82 10.73 -3.21
CA ALA A 73 7.80 10.75 -1.76
C ALA A 73 6.46 11.25 -1.25
N PHE A 74 6.01 10.70 -0.13
CA PHE A 74 4.83 11.17 0.59
C PHE A 74 5.10 11.15 2.10
N ALA A 75 4.32 11.92 2.84
CA ALA A 75 4.28 11.88 4.30
C ALA A 75 2.85 11.64 4.76
N VAL A 76 2.71 10.82 5.81
CA VAL A 76 1.42 10.57 6.46
C VAL A 76 1.39 11.32 7.79
N ARG A 77 0.34 12.11 8.03
CA ARG A 77 0.09 12.81 9.30
C ARG A 77 -1.37 12.59 9.73
N GLY A 78 -1.60 11.61 10.59
CA GLY A 78 -2.94 11.16 10.91
C GLY A 78 -3.62 10.64 9.64
N THR A 79 -4.73 11.27 9.24
CA THR A 79 -5.50 10.91 8.04
C THR A 79 -5.01 11.62 6.77
N LEU A 80 -4.06 12.54 6.92
CA LEU A 80 -3.54 13.35 5.81
C LEU A 80 -2.38 12.64 5.11
N ILE A 81 -2.47 12.54 3.79
CA ILE A 81 -1.36 12.21 2.89
C ILE A 81 -0.89 13.51 2.26
N LEU A 82 0.39 13.82 2.42
CA LEU A 82 1.07 14.98 1.86
C LEU A 82 2.06 14.49 0.80
N THR A 83 1.94 15.00 -0.42
CA THR A 83 2.82 14.62 -1.53
C THR A 83 3.02 15.78 -2.50
N ALA A 84 3.85 15.58 -3.52
CA ALA A 84 3.98 16.50 -4.63
C ALA A 84 4.20 15.75 -5.95
N LEU A 85 3.57 16.26 -7.01
CA LEU A 85 3.69 15.76 -8.38
C LEU A 85 3.58 16.96 -9.34
N ASP A 86 4.38 17.02 -10.40
CA ASP A 86 4.28 18.06 -11.46
C ASP A 86 4.18 19.51 -10.96
N ASN A 87 5.01 19.86 -9.97
CA ASN A 87 5.02 21.17 -9.32
C ASN A 87 3.78 21.49 -8.46
N GLU A 88 2.84 20.57 -8.36
CA GLU A 88 1.67 20.60 -7.48
C GLU A 88 2.04 20.03 -6.11
N ARG A 89 1.77 20.79 -5.04
CA ARG A 89 1.79 20.29 -3.66
C ARG A 89 0.40 19.81 -3.33
N ILE A 90 0.25 18.53 -2.98
CA ILE A 90 -1.03 17.85 -2.85
C ILE A 90 -1.22 17.39 -1.40
N LEU A 91 -2.40 17.63 -0.86
CA LEU A 91 -2.89 17.12 0.41
C LEU A 91 -4.19 16.36 0.14
N VAL A 92 -4.25 15.12 0.61
CA VAL A 92 -5.45 14.29 0.60
C VAL A 92 -5.77 13.90 2.03
N ASP A 93 -6.93 14.33 2.55
CA ASP A 93 -7.46 13.80 3.81
C ASP A 93 -8.24 12.52 3.48
N THR A 94 -7.93 11.41 4.14
CA THR A 94 -8.58 10.11 3.89
C THR A 94 -9.79 9.84 4.79
N ALA A 95 -10.03 10.68 5.82
CA ALA A 95 -11.18 10.53 6.73
C ALA A 95 -12.36 11.44 6.38
N GLY A 96 -12.09 12.72 6.10
CA GLY A 96 -13.03 13.61 5.41
C GLY A 96 -12.58 13.74 3.96
N PRO A 97 -12.86 12.75 3.08
CA PRO A 97 -12.17 12.55 1.81
C PRO A 97 -12.18 13.83 0.96
N VAL A 98 -11.09 14.58 1.00
CA VAL A 98 -10.95 15.93 0.43
C VAL A 98 -9.56 16.08 -0.15
N TRP A 99 -9.52 16.68 -1.34
CA TRP A 99 -8.31 17.10 -2.03
C TRP A 99 -8.08 18.59 -1.81
N ARG A 100 -6.83 18.96 -1.50
CA ARG A 100 -6.35 20.34 -1.55
C ARG A 100 -4.98 20.38 -2.21
N SER A 101 -4.74 21.36 -3.07
CA SER A 101 -3.45 21.49 -3.71
C SER A 101 -3.09 22.92 -4.10
N ASP A 102 -1.80 23.12 -4.35
CA ASP A 102 -1.21 24.39 -4.78
C ASP A 102 -0.04 24.14 -5.76
N PHE A 103 -0.11 24.74 -6.95
CA PHE A 103 0.94 24.77 -7.96
C PHE A 103 1.96 25.88 -7.66
N ARG A 104 2.46 25.93 -6.43
CA ARG A 104 3.42 26.94 -5.94
C ARG A 104 2.95 28.37 -6.21
N GLY A 105 1.67 28.66 -5.97
CA GLY A 105 1.06 29.97 -6.16
C GLY A 105 0.54 30.25 -7.57
N ALA A 106 0.81 29.40 -8.56
CA ALA A 106 0.27 29.59 -9.92
C ALA A 106 -1.22 29.23 -10.03
N ALA A 107 -1.63 28.19 -9.30
CA ALA A 107 -3.02 27.71 -9.25
C ALA A 107 -3.26 26.94 -7.95
N SER A 108 -4.51 26.82 -7.53
CA SER A 108 -4.91 26.01 -6.37
C SER A 108 -6.04 25.07 -6.72
N GLY A 109 -5.97 23.81 -6.27
CA GLY A 109 -7.01 22.80 -6.43
C GLY A 109 -7.75 22.54 -5.13
N GLN A 110 -9.07 22.41 -5.16
CA GLN A 110 -9.89 21.96 -4.03
C GLN A 110 -11.01 21.06 -4.53
N GLY A 111 -11.27 19.95 -3.83
CA GLY A 111 -12.25 18.98 -4.30
C GLY A 111 -12.70 18.00 -3.22
N ARG A 112 -13.88 17.42 -3.41
CA ARG A 112 -14.32 16.26 -2.62
C ARG A 112 -13.78 15.00 -3.26
N CYS A 113 -13.40 14.05 -2.42
CA CYS A 113 -13.04 12.71 -2.81
C CYS A 113 -14.09 11.70 -2.35
N GLU A 114 -14.19 10.59 -3.08
CA GLU A 114 -15.02 9.45 -2.74
C GLU A 114 -14.17 8.19 -2.84
N ARG A 115 -14.37 7.24 -1.92
CA ARG A 115 -13.80 5.90 -2.12
C ARG A 115 -14.50 5.24 -3.29
N VAL A 116 -13.69 4.69 -4.18
CA VAL A 116 -14.14 3.91 -5.33
C VAL A 116 -13.47 2.55 -5.24
N ASP A 117 -14.26 1.49 -5.28
CA ASP A 117 -13.77 0.11 -5.17
C ASP A 117 -13.10 -0.35 -6.47
#